data_AF-A0A151DU16-F1
#
_entry.id   AF-A0A151DU16-F1
#
_cell.length_a   1.000
_cell.length_b   1.000
_cell.length_c   1.000
_cell.angle_alpha   90.00
_cell.angle_beta   90.00
_cell.angle_gamma   90.00
#
_symmetry.space_group_name_H-M   'P 1'
#
loop_
_entity.id
_entity.type
_entity.pdbx_description
1 polymer ?
#
loop_
_entity_poly.entity_id
_entity_poly.type
_entity_poly.pdbx_seq_one_letter_code
_entity_poly.pdbx_strand_id
1 'polypeptide(L)'
;MSKKILNLFVCILLLLPAFSVIGSSDQFNNEIQKNDIKSINSNLTIALKPMLFFLGVKIIIKNNGKETLNGINWVFNTTGGILIRGGEGSGLKDKIMPNRRAVIRLLPIPLLKKSSPVGIGRVEIEATAEASNGEFVRTTTEAFVIGRKTVFFKDQGNTAKYKVTFNSNWSKETHPDDFPNNPHFSGLIGASHNEKIRFWGNGELASSGIKNMAETGSKSPLDKEINRAIIQRKAFKLLSGDGIASSPGSVELIFKVSERFPLVSLVSMIAPSPDWFVGVDSLNLFENDSFIKEKTVVLYAYDSGTDSGTNYTSPDEPTVPPVPIYLIDTSPFLYNNSIVPVGTFTFTKIL
;
A
#
# COMPACT_ATOMS: atom_id res chain seq x y z
N MET A 1 -0.99 -54.94 -24.96
CA MET A 1 -0.14 -55.07 -23.74
C MET A 1 0.87 -53.93 -23.78
N SER A 2 1.03 -53.01 -22.83
CA SER A 2 0.30 -52.64 -21.62
C SER A 2 1.09 -51.46 -21.02
N LYS A 3 0.40 -50.38 -20.66
CA LYS A 3 0.69 -49.49 -19.52
C LYS A 3 2.17 -49.20 -19.21
N LYS A 4 2.71 -48.05 -19.66
CA LYS A 4 3.86 -47.41 -18.98
C LYS A 4 4.10 -45.92 -19.28
N ILE A 5 3.09 -45.18 -19.77
CA ILE A 5 3.22 -43.71 -20.01
C ILE A 5 2.27 -42.90 -19.09
N LEU A 6 1.52 -43.55 -18.19
CA LEU A 6 0.50 -42.84 -17.39
C LEU A 6 0.97 -42.35 -16.00
N ASN A 7 2.17 -42.70 -15.51
CA ASN A 7 2.59 -42.34 -14.14
C ASN A 7 3.95 -41.63 -14.06
N LEU A 8 4.10 -40.52 -14.78
CA LEU A 8 5.12 -39.52 -14.43
C LEU A 8 4.59 -38.09 -14.60
N PHE A 9 3.31 -37.88 -14.27
CA PHE A 9 2.67 -36.56 -14.30
C PHE A 9 2.31 -36.02 -12.91
N VAL A 10 2.81 -36.63 -11.82
CA VAL A 10 2.34 -36.30 -10.45
C VAL A 10 3.45 -36.01 -9.42
N CYS A 11 4.75 -36.20 -9.70
CA CYS A 11 5.74 -36.21 -8.59
C CYS A 11 6.87 -35.16 -8.59
N ILE A 12 6.68 -33.96 -9.15
CA ILE A 12 7.59 -32.83 -8.82
C ILE A 12 6.79 -31.55 -8.55
N LEU A 13 5.76 -31.68 -7.70
CA LEU A 13 5.51 -30.68 -6.66
C LEU A 13 6.31 -31.14 -5.45
N LEU A 14 6.94 -30.21 -4.73
CA LEU A 14 7.77 -30.39 -3.52
C LEU A 14 9.28 -30.48 -3.81
N LEU A 15 9.92 -29.30 -3.83
CA LEU A 15 11.16 -29.01 -3.09
C LEU A 15 11.32 -27.48 -3.02
N LEU A 16 11.61 -26.99 -1.81
CA LEU A 16 11.59 -25.59 -1.35
C LEU A 16 12.84 -24.79 -1.82
N PRO A 17 13.14 -23.61 -1.24
CA PRO A 17 13.02 -22.29 -1.84
C PRO A 17 14.37 -21.71 -2.30
N ALA A 18 14.36 -20.76 -3.23
CA ALA A 18 15.47 -19.82 -3.35
C ALA A 18 14.95 -18.51 -3.95
N PHE A 19 15.14 -17.44 -3.19
CA PHE A 19 14.75 -16.07 -3.52
C PHE A 19 15.53 -15.52 -4.71
N SER A 20 14.98 -14.48 -5.33
CA SER A 20 15.71 -13.29 -5.78
C SER A 20 14.71 -12.17 -6.10
N VAL A 21 14.91 -11.00 -5.48
CA VAL A 21 14.22 -9.74 -5.78
C VAL A 21 15.14 -8.97 -6.73
N ILE A 22 14.60 -8.41 -7.80
CA ILE A 22 15.31 -7.47 -8.67
C ILE A 22 14.47 -6.19 -8.79
N GLY A 23 14.99 -5.10 -8.23
CA GLY A 23 14.91 -3.74 -8.81
C GLY A 23 13.66 -2.90 -8.56
N SER A 24 13.89 -1.72 -7.96
CA SER A 24 13.00 -0.56 -7.83
C SER A 24 12.95 0.30 -9.10
N SER A 25 11.92 1.14 -9.23
CA SER A 25 12.12 2.54 -9.62
C SER A 25 10.98 3.40 -9.06
N ASP A 26 11.34 4.31 -8.16
CA ASP A 26 10.56 5.49 -7.83
C ASP A 26 10.74 6.58 -8.91
N GLN A 27 9.75 7.48 -8.93
CA GLN A 27 9.62 8.76 -9.63
C GLN A 27 9.18 8.75 -11.09
N PHE A 28 8.02 9.39 -11.34
CA PHE A 28 7.99 10.64 -12.12
C PHE A 28 6.76 11.49 -11.75
N ASN A 29 7.04 12.73 -11.32
CA ASN A 29 6.15 13.87 -11.44
C ASN A 29 5.75 14.02 -12.91
N ASN A 30 4.46 14.10 -13.22
CA ASN A 30 4.03 14.89 -14.36
C ASN A 30 2.77 15.65 -13.96
N GLU A 31 2.93 16.97 -13.90
CA GLU A 31 1.87 17.94 -14.04
C GLU A 31 1.05 17.59 -15.30
N ILE A 32 -0.08 16.92 -15.12
CA ILE A 32 -1.20 17.12 -16.03
C ILE A 32 -2.10 18.08 -15.29
N GLN A 33 -2.19 19.29 -15.83
CA GLN A 33 -2.92 20.42 -15.28
C GLN A 33 -4.25 19.97 -14.69
N LYS A 34 -4.30 19.99 -13.35
CA LYS A 34 -5.53 20.07 -12.59
C LYS A 34 -6.17 21.40 -12.94
N ASN A 35 -7.02 21.45 -13.96
CA ASN A 35 -8.11 22.40 -14.07
C ASN A 35 -9.05 21.86 -15.16
N ASP A 36 -10.35 21.80 -14.83
CA ASP A 36 -11.46 21.43 -15.71
C ASP A 36 -11.69 19.94 -16.05
N ILE A 37 -11.94 19.10 -15.04
CA ILE A 37 -12.66 17.84 -15.28
C ILE A 37 -13.91 17.77 -14.39
N LYS A 38 -15.04 18.26 -14.92
CA LYS A 38 -16.38 17.99 -14.41
C LYS A 38 -16.75 16.52 -14.66
N SER A 39 -17.24 15.86 -13.60
CA SER A 39 -17.95 14.58 -13.55
C SER A 39 -17.34 13.36 -14.27
N ILE A 40 -16.92 12.36 -13.47
CA ILE A 40 -16.57 11.01 -13.93
C ILE A 40 -17.86 10.27 -14.32
N ASN A 41 -18.32 10.43 -15.56
CA ASN A 41 -19.24 9.45 -16.16
C ASN A 41 -18.42 8.27 -16.66
N SER A 42 -18.71 7.06 -16.14
CA SER A 42 -17.98 5.81 -16.40
C SER A 42 -18.23 5.22 -17.80
N ASN A 43 -18.11 6.05 -18.83
CA ASN A 43 -18.25 5.65 -20.24
C ASN A 43 -17.07 4.81 -20.71
N LEU A 44 -15.97 4.76 -19.96
CA LEU A 44 -14.84 3.87 -20.20
C LEU A 44 -14.76 2.77 -19.15
N THR A 45 -14.42 1.56 -19.59
CA THR A 45 -13.98 0.47 -18.71
C THR A 45 -12.68 -0.11 -19.23
N ILE A 46 -11.73 -0.36 -18.32
CA ILE A 46 -10.55 -1.16 -18.61
C ILE A 46 -10.75 -2.55 -18.03
N ALA A 47 -10.54 -3.57 -18.85
CA ALA A 47 -10.49 -4.96 -18.42
C ALA A 47 -9.17 -5.56 -18.86
N LEU A 48 -8.47 -6.21 -17.95
CA LEU A 48 -7.34 -7.06 -18.29
C LEU A 48 -7.86 -8.47 -18.56
N LYS A 49 -7.23 -9.22 -19.47
CA LYS A 49 -7.55 -10.64 -19.74
C LYS A 49 -6.28 -11.44 -20.02
N PRO A 50 -6.13 -12.66 -19.48
CA PRO A 50 -5.02 -13.52 -19.88
C PRO A 50 -5.14 -13.87 -21.37
N MET A 51 -4.01 -13.99 -22.05
CA MET A 51 -3.95 -14.63 -23.37
C MET A 51 -3.80 -16.14 -23.22
N LEU A 52 -4.32 -16.87 -24.21
CA LEU A 52 -4.16 -18.32 -24.30
C LEU A 52 -2.66 -18.66 -24.33
N PHE A 53 -2.26 -19.80 -23.76
CA PHE A 53 -0.90 -20.35 -23.88
C PHE A 53 0.25 -19.40 -23.52
N PHE A 54 0.14 -18.63 -22.43
CA PHE A 54 1.25 -17.84 -21.88
C PHE A 54 1.74 -16.69 -22.79
N LEU A 55 0.96 -16.31 -23.80
CA LEU A 55 1.27 -15.24 -24.76
C LEU A 55 1.12 -13.82 -24.18
N GLY A 56 0.96 -13.67 -22.86
CA GLY A 56 0.87 -12.39 -22.17
C GLY A 56 -0.52 -11.99 -21.70
N VAL A 57 -0.77 -10.68 -21.59
CA VAL A 57 -2.02 -10.08 -21.09
C VAL A 57 -2.60 -9.15 -22.14
N LYS A 58 -3.93 -9.16 -22.31
CA LYS A 58 -4.66 -8.17 -23.11
C LYS A 58 -5.25 -7.12 -22.19
N ILE A 59 -4.93 -5.85 -22.45
CA ILE A 59 -5.69 -4.71 -21.94
C ILE A 59 -6.85 -4.48 -22.90
N ILE A 60 -8.07 -4.42 -22.38
CA ILE A 60 -9.29 -4.17 -23.14
C ILE A 60 -9.88 -2.86 -22.63
N ILE A 61 -9.79 -1.81 -23.43
CA ILE A 61 -10.42 -0.52 -23.14
C ILE A 61 -11.74 -0.49 -23.91
N LYS A 62 -12.88 -0.44 -23.22
CA LYS A 62 -14.21 -0.46 -23.83
C LYS A 62 -14.92 0.87 -23.60
N ASN A 63 -15.47 1.42 -24.68
CA ASN A 63 -16.41 2.53 -24.62
C ASN A 63 -17.83 1.99 -24.39
N ASN A 64 -18.38 2.22 -23.21
CA ASN A 64 -19.77 1.94 -22.82
C ASN A 64 -20.67 3.19 -22.94
N GLY A 65 -20.11 4.35 -23.30
CA GLY A 65 -20.86 5.57 -23.53
C GLY A 65 -21.56 5.61 -24.90
N LYS A 66 -22.34 6.66 -25.12
CA LYS A 66 -23.06 6.93 -26.37
C LYS A 66 -22.25 7.73 -27.39
N GLU A 67 -21.17 8.37 -26.95
CA GLU A 67 -20.31 9.21 -27.78
C GLU A 67 -19.09 8.45 -28.32
N THR A 68 -18.56 8.88 -29.47
CA THR A 68 -17.25 8.40 -29.94
C THR A 68 -16.16 9.01 -29.07
N LEU A 69 -15.20 8.20 -28.64
CA LEU A 69 -14.03 8.66 -27.92
C LEU A 69 -12.87 8.82 -28.90
N ASN A 70 -12.21 9.96 -28.86
CA ASN A 70 -11.07 10.34 -29.70
C ASN A 70 -9.81 10.47 -28.84
N GLY A 71 -8.65 10.28 -29.47
CA GLY A 71 -7.35 10.51 -28.83
C GLY A 71 -7.16 9.70 -27.54
N ILE A 72 -7.53 8.42 -27.55
CA ILE A 72 -7.43 7.56 -26.36
C ILE A 72 -5.96 7.39 -26.02
N ASN A 73 -5.53 8.04 -24.94
CA ASN A 73 -4.22 7.86 -24.36
C ASN A 73 -4.33 6.81 -23.26
N TRP A 74 -3.38 5.90 -23.21
CA TRP A 74 -3.28 4.93 -22.13
C TRP A 74 -1.84 4.85 -21.65
N VAL A 75 -1.70 4.62 -20.36
CA VAL A 75 -0.42 4.40 -19.70
C VAL A 75 -0.55 3.17 -18.84
N PHE A 76 0.44 2.29 -18.86
CA PHE A 76 0.59 1.30 -17.81
C PHE A 76 1.93 1.43 -17.11
N ASN A 77 1.93 1.14 -15.81
CA ASN A 77 3.13 1.00 -15.01
C ASN A 77 3.16 -0.40 -14.38
N THR A 78 4.34 -1.04 -14.39
CA THR A 78 4.54 -2.34 -13.77
C THR A 78 5.59 -2.28 -12.67
N THR A 79 5.24 -2.74 -11.47
CA THR A 79 6.20 -2.92 -10.38
C THR A 79 6.34 -4.40 -10.00
N GLY A 80 7.55 -4.86 -9.68
CA GLY A 80 7.86 -6.28 -9.48
C GLY A 80 8.17 -7.01 -10.79
N GLY A 81 8.86 -8.15 -10.68
CA GLY A 81 9.48 -8.90 -11.79
C GLY A 81 8.51 -9.58 -12.75
N ILE A 82 7.53 -8.87 -13.31
CA ILE A 82 6.67 -9.34 -14.41
C ILE A 82 7.53 -9.54 -15.67
N LEU A 83 7.06 -10.42 -16.57
CA LEU A 83 7.51 -10.64 -17.96
C LEU A 83 7.45 -9.40 -18.88
N ILE A 84 7.24 -8.22 -18.31
CA ILE A 84 7.28 -6.91 -18.95
C ILE A 84 8.29 -6.17 -18.09
N ARG A 85 9.51 -5.97 -18.61
CA ARG A 85 10.55 -5.21 -17.91
C ARG A 85 9.90 -3.90 -17.43
N GLY A 86 10.11 -3.53 -16.16
CA GLY A 86 9.59 -2.29 -15.53
C GLY A 86 9.67 -1.12 -16.51
N GLY A 87 8.56 -0.89 -17.18
CA GLY A 87 8.56 -0.21 -18.46
C GLY A 87 7.22 0.44 -18.61
N GLU A 88 7.24 1.76 -18.60
CA GLU A 88 6.11 2.56 -18.99
C GLU A 88 5.80 2.26 -20.45
N GLY A 89 4.57 1.85 -20.72
CA GLY A 89 4.07 1.76 -22.08
C GLY A 89 2.93 2.75 -22.24
N SER A 90 3.03 3.57 -23.27
CA SER A 90 1.95 4.46 -23.67
C SER A 90 1.57 4.20 -25.13
N GLY A 91 0.36 4.57 -25.48
CA GLY A 91 -0.08 4.50 -26.86
C GLY A 91 -1.31 5.34 -27.10
N LEU A 92 -1.46 5.74 -28.35
CA LEU A 92 -2.62 6.46 -28.83
C LEU A 92 -3.48 5.51 -29.64
N LYS A 93 -4.79 5.60 -29.42
CA LYS A 93 -5.74 5.07 -30.38
C LYS A 93 -6.63 6.21 -30.85
N ASP A 94 -6.67 6.41 -32.16
CA ASP A 94 -7.33 7.57 -32.76
C ASP A 94 -8.80 7.68 -32.34
N LYS A 95 -9.52 6.54 -32.33
CA LYS A 95 -10.93 6.50 -31.92
C LYS A 95 -11.42 5.15 -31.40
N ILE A 96 -12.42 5.19 -30.51
CA ILE A 96 -13.26 4.06 -30.08
C ILE A 96 -14.73 4.49 -30.14
N MET A 97 -15.46 3.95 -31.12
CA MET A 97 -16.91 4.16 -31.26
C MET A 97 -17.69 3.59 -30.05
N PRO A 98 -18.93 4.05 -29.82
CA PRO A 98 -19.83 3.48 -28.81
C PRO A 98 -19.90 1.95 -28.87
N ASN A 99 -19.87 1.31 -27.70
CA ASN A 99 -19.89 -0.15 -27.53
C ASN A 99 -18.74 -0.93 -28.20
N ARG A 100 -17.71 -0.25 -28.72
CA ARG A 100 -16.51 -0.88 -29.25
C ARG A 100 -15.40 -0.92 -28.20
N ARG A 101 -14.35 -1.69 -28.52
CA ARG A 101 -13.17 -1.88 -27.65
C ARG A 101 -11.87 -1.70 -28.40
N ALA A 102 -10.87 -1.17 -27.71
CA ALA A 102 -9.47 -1.33 -28.04
C ALA A 102 -8.91 -2.54 -27.31
N VAL A 103 -7.98 -3.25 -27.96
CA VAL A 103 -7.26 -4.36 -27.36
C VAL A 103 -5.77 -4.09 -27.53
N ILE A 104 -5.09 -3.85 -26.43
CA ILE A 104 -3.64 -3.71 -26.39
C ILE A 104 -3.09 -5.04 -25.90
N ARG A 105 -2.09 -5.58 -26.60
CA ARG A 105 -1.45 -6.84 -26.22
C ARG A 105 -0.12 -6.54 -25.55
N LEU A 106 -0.02 -6.92 -24.29
CA LEU A 106 1.23 -6.93 -23.56
C LEU A 106 1.85 -8.32 -23.73
N LEU A 107 2.80 -8.43 -24.64
CA LEU A 107 3.51 -9.68 -24.91
C LEU A 107 4.66 -9.85 -23.91
N PRO A 108 4.94 -11.08 -23.48
CA PRO A 108 6.12 -11.36 -22.67
C PRO A 108 7.39 -11.19 -23.52
N ILE A 109 8.48 -10.70 -22.90
CA ILE A 109 9.77 -10.58 -23.57
C ILE A 109 10.34 -11.99 -23.87
N PRO A 110 10.95 -12.24 -25.05
CA PRO A 110 11.66 -13.49 -25.33
C PRO A 110 12.82 -13.70 -24.33
N LEU A 111 12.83 -14.84 -23.63
CA LEU A 111 13.87 -15.23 -22.68
C LEU A 111 15.23 -15.42 -23.39
N LEU A 112 16.09 -14.41 -23.41
CA LEU A 112 17.51 -14.59 -23.70
C LEU A 112 18.19 -15.23 -22.48
N LYS A 113 18.19 -16.56 -22.47
CA LYS A 113 18.95 -17.49 -21.59
C LYS A 113 18.75 -17.32 -20.06
N LYS A 114 18.42 -18.46 -19.43
CA LYS A 114 18.40 -18.79 -17.98
C LYS A 114 17.14 -18.38 -17.18
N SER A 115 16.35 -19.42 -16.88
CA SER A 115 15.63 -19.67 -15.61
C SER A 115 14.80 -18.55 -14.96
N SER A 116 13.53 -18.43 -15.35
CA SER A 116 12.33 -18.71 -14.52
C SER A 116 11.08 -17.98 -15.07
N PRO A 117 9.92 -18.65 -15.27
CA PRO A 117 8.72 -18.06 -15.89
C PRO A 117 7.71 -17.47 -14.89
N VAL A 118 8.11 -17.13 -13.66
CA VAL A 118 7.18 -16.70 -12.60
C VAL A 118 7.52 -15.28 -12.17
N GLY A 119 6.92 -14.32 -12.86
CA GLY A 119 6.92 -12.94 -12.42
C GLY A 119 5.79 -12.66 -11.45
N ILE A 120 6.11 -12.01 -10.33
CA ILE A 120 5.13 -11.36 -9.45
C ILE A 120 5.24 -9.87 -9.72
N GLY A 121 4.13 -9.24 -10.06
CA GLY A 121 4.10 -7.78 -10.05
C GLY A 121 2.71 -7.19 -10.18
N ARG A 122 2.65 -5.89 -9.93
CA ARG A 122 1.47 -5.05 -10.05
C ARG A 122 1.49 -4.40 -11.43
N VAL A 123 0.33 -4.36 -12.08
CA VAL A 123 0.11 -3.58 -13.29
C VAL A 123 -0.98 -2.57 -12.96
N GLU A 124 -0.63 -1.29 -12.97
CA GLU A 124 -1.58 -0.18 -12.91
C GLU A 124 -1.77 0.35 -14.32
N ILE A 125 -3.02 0.54 -14.72
CA ILE A 125 -3.36 1.02 -16.07
C ILE A 125 -4.33 2.16 -15.94
N GLU A 126 -3.98 3.26 -16.60
CA GLU A 126 -4.82 4.41 -16.77
C GLU A 126 -5.17 4.59 -18.25
N ALA A 127 -6.43 4.97 -18.53
CA ALA A 127 -6.84 5.40 -19.84
C ALA A 127 -7.61 6.71 -19.75
N THR A 128 -7.28 7.65 -20.63
CA THR A 128 -7.96 8.94 -20.82
C THR A 128 -8.41 9.06 -22.27
N ALA A 129 -9.53 9.76 -22.50
CA ALA A 129 -10.01 10.09 -23.84
C ALA A 129 -10.89 11.33 -23.81
N GLU A 130 -11.10 11.93 -24.98
CA GLU A 130 -12.07 13.01 -25.19
C GLU A 130 -13.26 12.48 -25.99
N ALA A 131 -14.47 12.67 -25.48
CA ALA A 131 -15.69 12.32 -26.19
C ALA A 131 -16.00 13.37 -27.26
N SER A 132 -16.71 12.98 -28.32
CA SER A 132 -17.11 13.87 -29.42
C SER A 132 -17.94 15.10 -29.00
N ASN A 133 -18.53 15.07 -27.81
CA ASN A 133 -19.23 16.20 -27.20
C ASN A 133 -18.31 17.15 -26.39
N GLY A 134 -16.99 16.92 -26.41
CA GLY A 134 -15.99 17.69 -25.67
C GLY A 134 -15.77 17.26 -24.22
N GLU A 135 -16.42 16.19 -23.74
CA GLU A 135 -16.23 15.70 -22.38
C GLU A 135 -14.97 14.83 -22.24
N PHE A 136 -14.15 15.11 -21.23
CA PHE A 136 -13.00 14.26 -20.89
C PHE A 136 -13.42 13.07 -20.02
N VAL A 137 -12.99 11.87 -20.41
CA VAL A 137 -13.25 10.63 -19.67
C VAL A 137 -11.95 9.98 -19.22
N ARG A 138 -11.92 9.48 -17.99
CA ARG A 138 -10.75 8.82 -17.37
C ARG A 138 -11.17 7.57 -16.62
N THR A 139 -10.33 6.54 -16.64
CA THR A 139 -10.52 5.34 -15.82
C THR A 139 -9.16 4.70 -15.47
N THR A 140 -9.09 4.04 -14.32
CA THR A 140 -7.90 3.35 -13.84
C THR A 140 -8.27 1.93 -13.39
N THR A 141 -7.41 0.95 -13.65
CA THR A 141 -7.56 -0.41 -13.12
C THR A 141 -6.21 -0.93 -12.64
N GLU A 142 -6.25 -1.84 -11.67
CA GLU A 142 -5.07 -2.51 -11.15
C GLU A 142 -5.24 -4.03 -11.24
N ALA A 143 -4.16 -4.72 -11.61
CA ALA A 143 -4.09 -6.17 -11.53
C ALA A 143 -2.77 -6.61 -10.93
N PHE A 144 -2.81 -7.77 -10.27
CA PHE A 144 -1.61 -8.49 -9.88
C PHE A 144 -1.44 -9.68 -10.81
N VAL A 145 -0.23 -9.82 -11.36
CA VAL A 145 0.17 -10.97 -12.15
C VAL A 145 0.98 -11.88 -11.23
N ILE A 146 0.49 -13.10 -11.02
CA ILE A 146 1.15 -14.10 -10.18
C ILE A 146 1.45 -15.31 -11.08
N GLY A 147 2.68 -15.40 -11.58
CA GLY A 147 3.06 -16.50 -12.47
C GLY A 147 2.14 -16.64 -13.67
N ARG A 148 1.40 -17.75 -13.75
CA ARG A 148 0.47 -18.09 -14.86
C ARG A 148 -0.97 -17.62 -14.66
N LYS A 149 -1.30 -16.99 -13.52
CA LYS A 149 -2.68 -16.60 -13.16
C LYS A 149 -2.79 -15.08 -13.07
N THR A 150 -3.69 -14.51 -13.86
CA THR A 150 -4.08 -13.10 -13.77
C THR A 150 -5.27 -12.97 -12.82
N VAL A 151 -5.14 -12.15 -11.78
CA VAL A 151 -6.24 -11.87 -10.84
C VAL A 151 -6.76 -10.46 -11.10
N PHE A 152 -8.05 -10.35 -11.46
CA PHE A 152 -8.73 -9.06 -11.67
C PHE A 152 -9.33 -8.57 -10.36
N PHE A 153 -9.06 -7.31 -10.03
CA PHE A 153 -9.66 -6.63 -8.90
C PHE A 153 -10.67 -5.62 -9.45
N LYS A 154 -11.95 -6.00 -9.46
CA LYS A 154 -13.02 -5.00 -9.55
C LYS A 154 -13.39 -4.70 -8.10
N ASP A 155 -12.81 -3.64 -7.53
CA ASP A 155 -13.36 -3.12 -6.29
C ASP A 155 -14.76 -2.58 -6.61
N GLN A 156 -15.78 -3.14 -5.96
CA GLN A 156 -17.19 -2.86 -6.27
C GLN A 156 -17.87 -2.04 -5.17
N GLY A 157 -17.09 -1.43 -4.27
CA GLY A 157 -17.60 -0.48 -3.27
C GLY A 157 -17.17 0.94 -3.63
N ASN A 158 -17.90 1.93 -3.11
CA ASN A 158 -17.44 3.32 -3.23
C ASN A 158 -16.10 3.48 -2.52
N THR A 159 -15.28 4.40 -3.01
CA THR A 159 -14.00 4.75 -2.40
C THR A 159 -14.04 6.19 -1.91
N ALA A 160 -13.33 6.46 -0.81
CA ALA A 160 -13.09 7.82 -0.35
C ALA A 160 -11.59 8.10 -0.24
N LYS A 161 -11.21 9.36 -0.45
CA LYS A 161 -9.84 9.83 -0.29
C LYS A 161 -9.72 10.55 1.04
N TYR A 162 -8.72 10.19 1.83
CA TYR A 162 -8.43 10.80 3.12
C TYR A 162 -7.05 11.44 3.10
N LYS A 163 -6.91 12.47 3.92
CA LYS A 163 -5.64 13.00 4.39
C LYS A 163 -5.52 12.66 5.86
N VAL A 164 -4.44 12.02 6.28
CA VAL A 164 -4.05 11.98 7.68
C VAL A 164 -2.99 13.05 7.92
N THR A 165 -3.21 13.86 8.94
CA THR A 165 -2.22 14.79 9.47
C THR A 165 -1.73 14.22 10.79
N PHE A 166 -0.44 13.87 10.85
CA PHE A 166 0.24 13.55 12.10
C PHE A 166 0.80 14.84 12.69
N ASN A 167 0.32 15.21 13.87
CA ASN A 167 0.83 16.34 14.64
C ASN A 167 1.44 15.81 15.94
N SER A 168 2.76 15.95 16.09
CA SER A 168 3.47 15.61 17.32
C SER A 168 3.55 16.81 18.25
N ASN A 169 3.27 16.59 19.52
CA ASN A 169 3.55 17.50 20.63
C ASN A 169 4.64 16.94 21.56
N TRP A 170 5.33 15.86 21.17
CA TRP A 170 6.46 15.29 21.93
C TRP A 170 7.62 16.30 21.98
N SER A 171 7.83 16.88 23.16
CA SER A 171 8.79 17.95 23.43
C SER A 171 9.37 17.82 24.84
N LYS A 172 10.43 18.58 25.13
CA LYS A 172 11.03 18.63 26.47
C LYS A 172 10.07 19.16 27.53
N GLU A 173 9.10 19.98 27.14
CA GLU A 173 8.07 20.51 28.03
C GLU A 173 6.99 19.48 28.35
N THR A 174 6.63 18.62 27.38
CA THR A 174 5.59 17.60 27.58
C THR A 174 6.14 16.29 28.17
N HIS A 175 7.39 15.95 27.86
CA HIS A 175 8.08 14.73 28.27
C HIS A 175 9.49 15.09 28.77
N PRO A 176 9.62 15.70 29.96
CA PRO A 176 10.90 16.26 30.42
C PRO A 176 11.94 15.21 30.81
N ASP A 177 11.51 14.01 31.19
CA ASP A 177 12.38 12.92 31.63
C ASP A 177 13.20 12.38 30.46
N ASP A 178 14.53 12.42 30.57
CA ASP A 178 15.50 11.90 29.59
C ASP A 178 15.32 12.38 28.14
N PHE A 179 14.63 13.51 27.93
CA PHE A 179 14.26 14.00 26.60
C PHE A 179 15.49 14.08 25.66
N PRO A 180 15.44 13.44 24.47
CA PRO A 180 16.62 13.28 23.63
C PRO A 180 16.96 14.58 22.87
N ASN A 181 18.21 14.70 22.44
CA ASN A 181 18.70 15.88 21.71
C ASN A 181 18.22 15.97 20.26
N ASN A 182 17.81 14.86 19.64
CA ASN A 182 17.33 14.81 18.26
C ASN A 182 15.99 14.05 18.16
N PRO A 183 14.93 14.59 18.79
CA PRO A 183 13.62 13.95 18.82
C PRO A 183 13.00 14.01 17.41
N HIS A 184 12.64 12.86 16.85
CA HIS A 184 12.04 12.77 15.52
C HIS A 184 11.12 11.54 15.42
N PHE A 185 10.39 11.46 14.32
CA PHE A 185 9.54 10.31 13.99
C PHE A 185 9.93 9.72 12.64
N SER A 186 9.99 8.40 12.54
CA SER A 186 10.25 7.74 11.26
C SER A 186 9.11 7.94 10.26
N GLY A 187 9.35 7.60 9.00
CA GLY A 187 8.33 7.73 7.97
C GLY A 187 7.08 6.91 8.26
N LEU A 188 5.90 7.51 8.10
CA LEU A 188 4.62 6.83 8.28
C LEU A 188 4.53 5.58 7.40
N ILE A 189 4.07 4.47 7.97
CA ILE A 189 3.78 3.23 7.22
C ILE A 189 2.55 2.52 7.76
N GLY A 190 1.73 1.97 6.86
CA GLY A 190 0.50 1.31 7.24
C GLY A 190 -0.31 0.79 6.05
N ALA A 191 -1.58 0.51 6.28
CA ALA A 191 -2.48 0.06 5.23
C ALA A 191 -3.93 0.53 5.47
N SER A 192 -4.69 0.69 4.39
CA SER A 192 -6.14 0.53 4.45
C SER A 192 -6.49 -0.95 4.26
N HIS A 193 -7.35 -1.51 5.11
CA HIS A 193 -7.60 -2.94 5.18
C HIS A 193 -8.98 -3.31 5.73
N ASN A 194 -9.27 -4.61 5.82
CA ASN A 194 -10.49 -5.17 6.40
C ASN A 194 -10.19 -6.00 7.65
N GLU A 195 -11.23 -6.53 8.29
CA GLU A 195 -11.12 -7.28 9.55
C GLU A 195 -10.36 -8.62 9.45
N LYS A 196 -9.98 -9.06 8.24
CA LYS A 196 -9.26 -10.33 8.03
C LYS A 196 -7.76 -10.22 8.28
N ILE A 197 -7.27 -9.03 8.61
CA ILE A 197 -5.89 -8.80 9.03
C ILE A 197 -5.84 -7.70 10.08
N ARG A 198 -4.88 -7.88 10.98
CA ARG A 198 -4.42 -6.90 11.94
C ARG A 198 -2.90 -6.83 11.80
N PHE A 199 -2.35 -5.62 11.68
CA PHE A 199 -0.91 -5.43 11.45
C PHE A 199 -0.11 -5.31 12.74
N TRP A 200 -0.75 -4.83 13.80
CA TRP A 200 -0.20 -4.72 15.15
C TRP A 200 -1.38 -4.55 16.12
N GLY A 201 -1.16 -4.80 17.41
CA GLY A 201 -2.17 -4.54 18.43
C GLY A 201 -1.61 -4.78 19.82
N ASN A 202 -2.12 -4.02 20.80
CA ASN A 202 -1.77 -4.22 22.20
C ASN A 202 -2.07 -5.66 22.64
N GLY A 203 -1.09 -6.34 23.23
CA GLY A 203 -1.15 -7.75 23.62
C GLY A 203 -0.81 -8.76 22.52
N GLU A 204 -0.41 -8.32 21.32
CA GLU A 204 0.05 -9.20 20.24
C GLU A 204 1.57 -9.12 20.06
N LEU A 205 2.20 -10.20 19.62
CA LEU A 205 3.63 -10.18 19.26
C LEU A 205 3.86 -9.35 18.00
N ALA A 206 4.91 -8.51 18.02
CA ALA A 206 5.33 -7.77 16.83
C ALA A 206 5.72 -8.71 15.68
N SER A 207 5.31 -8.37 14.45
CA SER A 207 5.86 -9.00 13.25
C SER A 207 7.31 -8.55 13.05
N SER A 208 8.06 -9.24 12.16
CA SER A 208 9.38 -8.77 11.75
C SER A 208 9.33 -7.37 11.13
N GLY A 209 8.24 -7.03 10.45
CA GLY A 209 7.97 -5.68 9.95
C GLY A 209 7.82 -4.64 11.06
N ILE A 210 7.01 -4.93 12.09
CA ILE A 210 6.78 -4.02 13.21
C ILE A 210 8.06 -3.85 14.04
N LYS A 211 8.76 -4.94 14.39
CA LYS A 211 10.07 -4.90 15.06
C LYS A 211 11.02 -3.96 14.34
N ASN A 212 11.25 -4.20 13.05
CA ASN A 212 12.22 -3.41 12.29
C ASN A 212 11.78 -1.94 12.14
N MET A 213 10.47 -1.69 12.01
CA MET A 213 9.93 -0.33 11.98
C MET A 213 10.18 0.39 13.31
N ALA A 214 9.98 -0.28 14.43
CA ALA A 214 10.09 0.30 15.77
C ALA A 214 11.55 0.47 16.24
N GLU A 215 12.47 -0.42 15.84
CA GLU A 215 13.89 -0.34 16.24
C GLU A 215 14.73 0.58 15.33
N THR A 216 14.37 0.69 14.05
CA THR A 216 15.25 1.35 13.04
C THR A 216 14.55 2.41 12.21
N GLY A 217 13.23 2.50 12.27
CA GLY A 217 12.45 3.37 11.41
C GLY A 217 12.35 2.89 9.96
N SER A 218 12.96 1.76 9.61
CA SER A 218 12.87 1.21 8.26
C SER A 218 11.50 0.59 8.02
N LYS A 219 10.92 0.98 6.87
CA LYS A 219 9.62 0.52 6.35
C LYS A 219 9.63 -0.93 5.86
N SER A 220 10.81 -1.49 5.55
CA SER A 220 10.94 -2.91 5.17
C SER A 220 11.35 -3.72 6.39
N PRO A 221 10.75 -4.91 6.63
CA PRO A 221 9.89 -5.65 5.71
C PRO A 221 8.37 -5.42 5.86
N LEU A 222 7.93 -4.44 6.66
CA LEU A 222 6.49 -4.18 6.87
C LEU A 222 5.74 -3.86 5.57
N ASP A 223 6.38 -3.13 4.65
CA ASP A 223 5.88 -2.88 3.29
C ASP A 223 5.58 -4.18 2.52
N LYS A 224 6.42 -5.21 2.66
CA LYS A 224 6.24 -6.53 2.05
C LYS A 224 5.11 -7.32 2.70
N GLU A 225 4.96 -7.21 4.03
CA GLU A 225 3.85 -7.81 4.77
C GLU A 225 2.50 -7.22 4.32
N ILE A 226 2.42 -5.89 4.22
CA ILE A 226 1.24 -5.17 3.71
C ILE A 226 0.94 -5.54 2.26
N ASN A 227 1.95 -5.55 1.38
CA ASN A 227 1.73 -5.97 -0.01
C ASN A 227 1.23 -7.42 -0.12
N ARG A 228 1.72 -8.33 0.74
CA ARG A 228 1.20 -9.70 0.82
C ARG A 228 -0.27 -9.72 1.27
N ALA A 229 -0.66 -8.87 2.22
CA ALA A 229 -2.04 -8.72 2.66
C ALA A 229 -2.96 -8.20 1.54
N ILE A 230 -2.49 -7.26 0.72
CA ILE A 230 -3.23 -6.76 -0.45
C ILE A 230 -3.50 -7.90 -1.43
N ILE A 231 -2.48 -8.70 -1.73
CA ILE A 231 -2.62 -9.89 -2.61
C ILE A 231 -3.64 -10.88 -2.05
N GLN A 232 -3.67 -11.06 -0.73
CA GLN A 232 -4.61 -11.94 -0.03
C GLN A 232 -6.02 -11.35 0.11
N ARG A 233 -6.28 -10.13 -0.40
CA ARG A 233 -7.55 -9.40 -0.25
C ARG A 233 -7.92 -9.12 1.19
N LYS A 234 -6.91 -8.92 2.02
CA LYS A 234 -7.05 -8.48 3.41
C LYS A 234 -6.77 -6.98 3.54
N ALA A 235 -5.92 -6.43 2.67
CA ALA A 235 -5.65 -5.00 2.57
C ALA A 235 -5.99 -4.44 1.18
N PHE A 236 -6.10 -3.11 1.07
CA PHE A 236 -6.39 -2.37 -0.15
C PHE A 236 -5.19 -1.56 -0.64
N LYS A 237 -4.70 -0.61 0.17
CA LYS A 237 -3.56 0.25 -0.20
C LYS A 237 -2.49 0.21 0.87
N LEU A 238 -1.23 0.16 0.43
CA LEU A 238 -0.08 0.52 1.23
C LEU A 238 -0.11 2.03 1.47
N LEU A 239 -0.01 2.42 2.73
CA LEU A 239 0.20 3.80 3.17
C LEU A 239 1.69 3.93 3.47
N SER A 240 2.35 4.88 2.81
CA SER A 240 3.76 5.20 3.04
C SER A 240 3.92 6.69 2.86
N GLY A 241 4.31 7.38 3.93
CA GLY A 241 4.51 8.83 3.96
C GLY A 241 5.83 9.21 4.59
N ASP A 242 6.13 10.51 4.61
CA ASP A 242 7.32 11.04 5.26
C ASP A 242 7.20 10.95 6.79
N GLY A 243 8.30 11.25 7.48
CA GLY A 243 8.37 11.34 8.94
C GLY A 243 8.36 12.78 9.43
N ILE A 244 8.50 12.97 10.73
CA ILE A 244 8.70 14.29 11.34
C ILE A 244 10.19 14.39 11.66
N ALA A 245 10.93 15.22 10.91
CA ALA A 245 12.39 15.33 11.04
C ALA A 245 12.86 15.94 12.36
N SER A 246 12.02 16.75 13.01
CA SER A 246 12.26 17.32 14.34
C SER A 246 10.93 17.49 15.05
N SER A 247 10.83 16.95 16.27
CA SER A 247 9.63 17.02 17.11
C SER A 247 9.76 18.14 18.15
N PRO A 248 8.71 18.91 18.43
CA PRO A 248 7.37 18.90 17.81
C PRO A 248 7.35 19.25 16.33
N GLY A 249 6.36 18.72 15.61
CA GLY A 249 6.23 18.95 14.17
C GLY A 249 5.02 18.23 13.58
N SER A 250 4.86 18.32 12.26
CA SER A 250 3.75 17.64 11.57
C SER A 250 4.12 17.13 10.20
N VAL A 251 3.46 16.05 9.78
CA VAL A 251 3.56 15.47 8.43
C VAL A 251 2.18 15.02 7.96
N GLU A 252 1.96 15.00 6.65
CA GLU A 252 0.68 14.61 6.05
C GLU A 252 0.86 13.43 5.08
N LEU A 253 -0.15 12.56 5.01
CA LEU A 253 -0.23 11.48 4.04
C LEU A 253 -1.63 11.41 3.45
N ILE A 254 -1.72 11.33 2.13
CA ILE A 254 -2.99 11.14 1.42
C ILE A 254 -3.12 9.67 0.99
N PHE A 255 -4.27 9.07 1.28
CA PHE A 255 -4.54 7.67 0.95
C PHE A 255 -6.01 7.44 0.58
N LYS A 256 -6.32 6.20 0.18
CA LYS A 256 -7.69 5.78 -0.17
C LYS A 256 -8.14 4.63 0.74
N VAL A 257 -9.43 4.66 1.07
CA VAL A 257 -10.19 3.56 1.67
C VAL A 257 -11.35 3.18 0.74
N SER A 258 -11.93 2.01 0.96
CA SER A 258 -13.19 1.64 0.32
C SER A 258 -14.12 1.00 1.34
N GLU A 259 -15.41 0.87 1.01
CA GLU A 259 -16.42 0.22 1.86
C GLU A 259 -16.00 -1.21 2.28
N ARG A 260 -15.18 -1.88 1.44
CA ARG A 260 -14.67 -3.23 1.73
C ARG A 260 -13.38 -3.26 2.53
N PHE A 261 -12.66 -2.15 2.59
CA PHE A 261 -11.41 -2.01 3.32
C PHE A 261 -11.42 -0.67 4.08
N PRO A 262 -12.35 -0.51 5.05
CA PRO A 262 -12.59 0.77 5.70
C PRO A 262 -11.66 1.03 6.88
N LEU A 263 -10.90 0.02 7.32
CA LEU A 263 -10.01 0.10 8.47
C LEU A 263 -8.66 0.68 8.06
N VAL A 264 -8.03 1.42 8.96
CA VAL A 264 -6.69 1.96 8.79
C VAL A 264 -5.82 1.57 9.97
N SER A 265 -4.70 0.91 9.69
CA SER A 265 -3.57 0.81 10.63
C SER A 265 -2.42 1.64 10.09
N LEU A 266 -1.82 2.46 10.95
CA LEU A 266 -0.73 3.36 10.59
C LEU A 266 0.21 3.50 11.79
N VAL A 267 1.52 3.38 11.56
CA VAL A 267 2.55 3.44 12.61
C VAL A 267 3.71 4.34 12.21
N SER A 268 4.44 4.82 13.21
CA SER A 268 5.70 5.55 13.08
C SER A 268 6.53 5.36 14.35
N MET A 269 7.85 5.19 14.19
CA MET A 269 8.80 5.04 15.29
C MET A 269 8.96 6.37 16.04
N ILE A 270 9.05 6.31 17.37
CA ILE A 270 9.55 7.41 18.21
C ILE A 270 11.07 7.30 18.23
N ALA A 271 11.78 8.37 17.90
CA ALA A 271 13.22 8.29 17.67
C ALA A 271 14.00 9.42 18.35
N PRO A 272 15.15 9.14 18.99
CA PRO A 272 15.67 7.80 19.26
C PRO A 272 14.81 7.05 20.29
N SER A 273 14.77 5.73 20.20
CA SER A 273 14.21 4.82 21.20
C SER A 273 14.76 3.41 20.99
N PRO A 274 14.60 2.50 21.97
CA PRO A 274 14.91 1.09 21.82
C PRO A 274 14.05 0.44 20.73
N ASP A 275 12.73 0.42 20.94
CA ASP A 275 11.75 -0.14 20.01
C ASP A 275 10.36 0.50 20.15
N TRP A 276 10.33 1.81 20.43
CA TRP A 276 9.10 2.52 20.75
C TRP A 276 8.46 3.14 19.51
N PHE A 277 7.13 3.09 19.43
CA PHE A 277 6.39 3.61 18.29
C PHE A 277 5.03 4.19 18.70
N VAL A 278 4.42 4.92 17.77
CA VAL A 278 3.04 5.40 17.85
C VAL A 278 2.23 4.83 16.70
N GLY A 279 0.92 4.75 16.88
CA GLY A 279 0.06 4.42 15.76
C GLY A 279 -1.42 4.33 16.08
N VAL A 280 -2.16 3.98 15.04
CA VAL A 280 -3.53 3.49 15.15
C VAL A 280 -3.62 2.07 14.62
N ASP A 281 -4.42 1.26 15.27
CA ASP A 281 -4.74 -0.10 14.86
C ASP A 281 -6.20 -0.17 14.44
N SER A 282 -6.44 -0.59 13.19
CA SER A 282 -7.76 -0.95 12.67
C SER A 282 -8.82 0.15 12.85
N LEU A 283 -8.42 1.42 12.72
CA LEU A 283 -9.32 2.57 12.84
C LEU A 283 -10.35 2.55 11.72
N ASN A 284 -11.62 2.37 12.07
CA ASN A 284 -12.69 2.40 11.08
C ASN A 284 -13.00 3.84 10.63
N LEU A 285 -12.99 4.07 9.33
CA LEU A 285 -13.36 5.34 8.67
C LEU A 285 -14.70 5.27 7.90
N PHE A 286 -15.37 4.12 7.92
CA PHE A 286 -16.71 3.93 7.35
C PHE A 286 -17.69 3.45 8.42
N GLU A 287 -18.56 4.34 8.86
CA GLU A 287 -19.51 4.09 9.94
C GLU A 287 -20.91 4.51 9.48
N ASN A 288 -21.94 3.77 9.90
CA ASN A 288 -23.34 4.07 9.57
C ASN A 288 -23.57 4.27 8.05
N ASP A 289 -23.03 3.35 7.24
CA ASP A 289 -23.11 3.36 5.77
C ASP A 289 -22.54 4.63 5.10
N SER A 290 -21.62 5.33 5.77
CA SER A 290 -20.99 6.53 5.25
C SER A 290 -19.53 6.67 5.66
N PHE A 291 -18.74 7.30 4.78
CA PHE A 291 -17.37 7.68 5.09
C PHE A 291 -17.35 8.87 6.04
N ILE A 292 -16.71 8.69 7.20
CA ILE A 292 -16.62 9.71 8.25
C ILE A 292 -15.91 10.95 7.71
N LYS A 293 -16.47 12.14 7.95
CA LYS A 293 -15.88 13.40 7.44
C LYS A 293 -14.51 13.69 8.07
N GLU A 294 -14.41 13.50 9.38
CA GLU A 294 -13.20 13.76 10.15
C GLU A 294 -13.16 12.87 11.40
N LYS A 295 -11.97 12.38 11.77
CA LYS A 295 -11.73 11.62 13.00
C LYS A 295 -10.34 11.93 13.54
N THR A 296 -10.24 12.36 14.79
CA THR A 296 -8.97 12.58 15.47
C THR A 296 -8.72 11.49 16.48
N VAL A 297 -7.51 10.94 16.49
CA VAL A 297 -7.05 9.93 17.44
C VAL A 297 -5.84 10.49 18.19
N VAL A 298 -5.93 10.45 19.52
CA VAL A 298 -4.81 10.77 20.42
C VAL A 298 -3.83 9.61 20.40
N LEU A 299 -2.54 9.91 20.25
CA LEU A 299 -1.48 8.92 20.16
C LEU A 299 -0.72 8.82 21.47
N TYR A 300 -0.43 7.59 21.86
CA TYR A 300 0.42 7.23 22.99
C TYR A 300 1.56 6.34 22.49
N ALA A 301 2.63 6.27 23.28
CA ALA A 301 3.77 5.43 22.97
C ALA A 301 3.50 3.96 23.30
N TYR A 302 3.88 3.08 22.39
CA TYR A 302 3.87 1.63 22.55
C TYR A 302 5.28 1.09 22.43
N ASP A 303 5.58 0.07 23.22
CA ASP A 303 6.79 -0.74 23.14
C ASP A 303 6.49 -1.98 22.28
N SER A 304 7.40 -2.32 21.37
CA SER A 304 7.18 -3.42 20.43
C SER A 304 7.46 -4.80 21.01
N GLY A 305 8.13 -4.84 22.17
CA GLY A 305 8.48 -6.02 22.94
C GLY A 305 9.73 -6.74 22.43
N THR A 306 10.61 -6.04 21.70
CA THR A 306 11.75 -6.65 21.00
C THR A 306 13.12 -6.08 21.39
N ASP A 307 13.16 -4.93 22.07
CA ASP A 307 14.33 -4.38 22.75
C ASP A 307 14.00 -4.01 24.21
N SER A 308 14.92 -4.20 25.14
CA SER A 308 14.75 -4.04 26.58
C SER A 308 15.35 -2.72 27.12
N GLY A 309 15.85 -1.85 26.25
CA GLY A 309 16.33 -0.53 26.63
C GLY A 309 15.26 0.28 27.39
N THR A 310 15.67 1.00 28.43
CA THR A 310 14.73 1.65 29.36
C THR A 310 14.58 3.16 29.15
N ASN A 311 15.41 3.77 28.30
CA ASN A 311 15.34 5.19 27.96
C ASN A 311 15.61 5.41 26.46
N TYR A 312 15.35 6.63 25.97
CA TYR A 312 15.45 6.99 24.55
C TYR A 312 16.78 6.65 23.87
N THR A 313 17.90 6.64 24.61
CA THR A 313 19.25 6.45 24.06
C THR A 313 19.94 5.22 24.61
N SER A 314 19.17 4.26 25.14
CA SER A 314 19.72 2.98 25.62
C SER A 314 20.41 2.26 24.46
N PRO A 315 21.52 1.55 24.72
CA PRO A 315 22.08 0.67 23.69
C PRO A 315 21.10 -0.45 23.35
N ASP A 316 21.26 -1.04 22.15
CA ASP A 316 20.51 -2.24 21.72
C ASP A 316 20.63 -3.35 22.77
N GLU A 317 19.49 -3.79 23.29
CA GLU A 317 19.35 -4.86 24.27
C GLU A 317 18.20 -5.80 23.86
N PRO A 318 18.44 -6.77 22.97
CA PRO A 318 17.36 -7.60 22.43
C PRO A 318 16.55 -8.34 23.51
N THR A 319 15.22 -8.19 23.46
CA THR A 319 14.30 -8.89 24.36
C THR A 319 14.16 -10.36 23.97
N VAL A 320 14.61 -11.28 24.84
CA VAL A 320 14.62 -12.72 24.58
C VAL A 320 13.95 -13.51 25.72
N PRO A 321 12.81 -14.19 25.48
CA PRO A 321 12.01 -14.16 24.25
C PRO A 321 11.29 -12.81 24.06
N PRO A 322 10.89 -12.44 22.82
CA PRO A 322 10.08 -11.25 22.60
C PRO A 322 8.78 -11.28 23.41
N VAL A 323 8.36 -10.11 23.89
CA VAL A 323 7.10 -9.94 24.63
C VAL A 323 6.03 -9.30 23.74
N PRO A 324 4.74 -9.41 24.09
CA PRO A 324 3.68 -8.75 23.33
C PRO A 324 3.80 -7.23 23.40
N ILE A 325 3.37 -6.54 22.33
CA ILE A 325 3.28 -5.08 22.25
C ILE A 325 2.45 -4.56 23.42
N TYR A 326 2.91 -3.50 24.09
CA TYR A 326 2.20 -2.90 25.21
C TYR A 326 2.29 -1.37 25.20
N LEU A 327 1.25 -0.73 25.74
CA LEU A 327 1.26 0.71 26.02
C LEU A 327 2.33 1.02 27.06
N ILE A 328 3.17 2.02 26.81
CA ILE A 328 4.15 2.46 27.80
C ILE A 328 3.45 3.38 28.80
N ASP A 329 3.25 2.86 30.01
CA ASP A 329 2.62 3.56 31.13
C ASP A 329 3.63 3.96 32.23
N THR A 330 4.92 3.95 31.90
CA THR A 330 6.04 4.35 32.76
C THR A 330 6.79 5.57 32.20
N SER A 331 7.71 6.13 32.99
CA SER A 331 8.68 7.12 32.47
C SER A 331 9.40 6.52 31.24
N PRO A 332 9.67 7.30 30.18
CA PRO A 332 9.52 8.75 30.06
C PRO A 332 8.13 9.24 29.56
N PHE A 333 7.15 8.35 29.40
CA PHE A 333 5.82 8.70 28.89
C PHE A 333 4.75 8.89 29.99
N LEU A 334 5.10 8.55 31.23
CA LEU A 334 4.32 8.86 32.43
C LEU A 334 4.88 10.12 33.10
N TYR A 335 4.08 11.19 33.15
CA TYR A 335 4.44 12.43 33.84
C TYR A 335 3.30 12.86 34.77
N ASN A 336 3.63 13.26 36.01
CA ASN A 336 2.63 13.61 37.04
C ASN A 336 1.50 12.56 37.18
N ASN A 337 1.85 11.28 37.22
CA ASN A 337 0.92 10.14 37.34
C ASN A 337 -0.11 10.03 36.20
N SER A 338 0.16 10.64 35.04
CA SER A 338 -0.69 10.56 33.85
C SER A 338 0.14 10.19 32.64
N ILE A 339 -0.37 9.27 31.81
CA ILE A 339 0.27 8.94 30.53
C ILE A 339 0.09 10.14 29.60
N VAL A 340 1.18 10.71 29.12
CA VAL A 340 1.16 11.91 28.28
C VAL A 340 1.03 11.50 26.81
N PRO A 341 0.10 12.09 26.06
CA PRO A 341 0.05 11.91 24.62
C PRO A 341 1.28 12.48 23.92
N VAL A 342 1.77 11.76 22.92
CA VAL A 342 2.91 12.13 22.08
C VAL A 342 2.49 12.83 20.78
N GLY A 343 1.20 12.79 20.45
CA GLY A 343 0.65 13.53 19.32
C GLY A 343 -0.78 13.13 18.99
N THR A 344 -1.20 13.47 17.77
CA THR A 344 -2.49 13.10 17.20
C THR A 344 -2.38 12.69 15.74
N PHE A 345 -3.21 11.75 15.32
CA PHE A 345 -3.57 11.58 13.91
C PHE A 345 -4.95 12.17 13.67
N THR A 346 -5.07 13.10 12.73
CA THR A 346 -6.35 13.63 12.28
C THR A 346 -6.62 13.17 10.86
N PHE A 347 -7.64 12.35 10.68
CA PHE A 347 -8.08 11.79 9.41
C PHE A 347 -9.22 12.63 8.85
N THR A 348 -9.00 13.36 7.76
CA THR A 348 -10.01 14.20 7.11
C THR A 348 -10.32 13.66 5.73
N LYS A 349 -11.61 13.40 5.44
CA LYS A 349 -12.08 13.04 4.10
C LYS A 349 -11.95 14.26 3.19
N ILE A 350 -11.24 14.11 2.08
CA ILE A 350 -10.97 15.21 1.13
C ILE A 350 -11.73 15.06 -0.20
N LEU A 351 -12.10 13.83 -0.61
CA LEU A 351 -12.93 13.53 -1.79
C LEU A 351 -13.76 12.27 -1.58
#